data_AF-A0A1H1G0U5-F1
#
_entry.id   AF-A0A1H1G0U5-F1
#
_cell.length_a   1.000
_cell.length_b   1.000
_cell.length_c   1.000
_cell.angle_alpha   90.00
_cell.angle_beta   90.00
_cell.angle_gamma   90.00
#
_symmetry.space_group_name_H-M   'P 1'
#
loop_
_entity.id
_entity.type
_entity.pdbx_description
1 polymer ?
#
loop_
_entity_poly.entity_id
_entity_poly.type
_entity_poly.pdbx_seq_one_letter_code
_entity_poly.pdbx_strand_id
1 'polypeptide(L)'
;MMKVKVFKIRLPEEFLYQDQKTLDNFLEYNEIIKVETAFVNNENYWSVVLYFDELKPIQNANITVKEPKNAKYSAENDILNNDEIKILEALKLWRSEKAKEQNLPTYFIATNKELASVAKYKPAKKEELLDIKGFGKHKIENYGEEILEILESI
;
A
#
# COMPACT_ATOMS: atom_id res chain seq x y z
N MET A 1 -0.54 -16.96 -17.17
CA MET A 1 -1.79 -17.48 -17.76
C MET A 1 -2.85 -16.93 -16.85
N MET A 2 -3.71 -16.06 -17.38
CA MET A 2 -4.65 -15.28 -16.58
C MET A 2 -5.51 -16.19 -15.69
N LYS A 3 -5.46 -15.93 -14.39
CA LYS A 3 -6.24 -16.61 -13.35
C LYS A 3 -7.32 -15.68 -12.82
N VAL A 4 -8.33 -16.27 -12.19
CA VAL A 4 -9.45 -15.54 -11.58
C VAL A 4 -9.59 -15.96 -10.13
N LYS A 5 -9.75 -14.99 -9.22
CA LYS A 5 -10.04 -15.22 -7.82
C LYS A 5 -11.20 -14.34 -7.37
N VAL A 6 -12.11 -14.92 -6.59
CA VAL A 6 -13.26 -14.22 -6.04
C VAL A 6 -13.08 -14.07 -4.53
N PHE A 7 -13.25 -12.85 -4.03
CA PHE A 7 -13.28 -12.53 -2.61
C PHE A 7 -14.70 -12.21 -2.18
N LYS A 8 -15.08 -12.72 -1.01
CA LYS A 8 -16.31 -12.36 -0.30
C LYS A 8 -15.94 -11.37 0.79
N ILE A 9 -16.37 -10.11 0.62
CA ILE A 9 -16.18 -9.04 1.58
C ILE A 9 -17.45 -8.91 2.40
N ARG A 10 -17.38 -9.37 3.66
CA ARG A 10 -18.50 -9.39 4.59
C ARG A 10 -18.76 -7.97 5.11
N LEU A 11 -20.02 -7.59 5.17
CA LEU A 11 -20.42 -6.25 5.64
C LEU A 11 -20.28 -6.01 7.15
N PRO A 12 -20.46 -7.01 8.05
CA PRO A 12 -20.32 -6.77 9.48
C PRO A 12 -18.91 -6.31 9.85
N GLU A 13 -18.82 -5.29 10.72
CA GLU A 13 -17.55 -4.63 11.10
C GLU A 13 -16.52 -5.60 11.70
N GLU A 14 -16.98 -6.65 12.40
CA GLU A 14 -16.13 -7.69 12.98
C GLU A 14 -15.26 -8.43 11.96
N PHE A 15 -15.66 -8.44 10.68
CA PHE A 15 -14.94 -9.11 9.61
C PHE A 15 -14.11 -8.16 8.73
N LEU A 16 -14.32 -6.85 8.84
CA LEU A 16 -13.74 -5.85 7.94
C LEU A 16 -12.21 -5.95 7.91
N TYR A 17 -11.58 -6.02 9.09
CA TYR A 17 -10.13 -6.11 9.20
C TYR A 17 -9.57 -7.40 8.59
N GLN A 18 -10.24 -8.54 8.81
CA GLN A 18 -9.80 -9.83 8.30
C GLN A 18 -9.95 -9.92 6.78
N ASP A 19 -11.10 -9.47 6.25
CA ASP A 19 -11.40 -9.52 4.81
C ASP A 19 -10.49 -8.57 4.05
N GLN A 20 -10.24 -7.37 4.59
CA GLN A 20 -9.27 -6.43 4.07
C GLN A 20 -7.85 -7.01 4.06
N LYS A 21 -7.37 -7.54 5.20
CA LYS A 21 -6.02 -8.14 5.28
C LYS A 21 -5.84 -9.28 4.28
N THR A 22 -6.87 -10.09 4.08
CA THR A 22 -6.84 -11.21 3.13
C THR A 22 -6.74 -10.71 1.69
N LEU A 23 -7.50 -9.68 1.35
CA LEU A 23 -7.45 -9.05 0.04
C LEU A 23 -6.09 -8.38 -0.19
N ASP A 24 -5.60 -7.57 0.74
CA ASP A 24 -4.31 -6.88 0.66
C ASP A 24 -3.15 -7.86 0.45
N ASN A 25 -3.11 -8.93 1.25
CA ASN A 25 -2.11 -9.99 1.09
C ASN A 25 -2.17 -10.60 -0.32
N PHE A 26 -3.37 -10.79 -0.87
CA PHE A 26 -3.48 -11.36 -2.21
C PHE A 26 -3.00 -10.38 -3.28
N LEU A 27 -3.31 -9.09 -3.15
CA LEU A 27 -2.86 -8.05 -4.06
C LEU A 27 -1.32 -7.88 -4.02
N GLU A 28 -0.67 -8.17 -2.89
CA GLU A 28 0.80 -8.06 -2.74
C GLU A 28 1.57 -9.03 -3.66
N TYR A 29 1.04 -10.23 -3.91
CA TYR A 29 1.74 -11.30 -4.65
C TYR A 29 1.22 -11.52 -6.07
N ASN A 30 0.26 -10.73 -6.54
CA ASN A 30 -0.39 -10.96 -7.82
C ASN A 30 -0.48 -9.67 -8.63
N GLU A 31 -0.19 -9.76 -9.92
CA GLU A 31 -0.40 -8.65 -10.85
C GLU A 31 -1.87 -8.63 -11.25
N ILE A 32 -2.61 -7.60 -10.83
CA ILE A 32 -4.03 -7.49 -11.11
C ILE A 32 -4.24 -6.86 -12.48
N ILE A 33 -4.94 -7.59 -13.34
CA ILE A 33 -5.28 -7.21 -14.71
C ILE A 33 -6.63 -6.48 -14.72
N LYS A 34 -7.62 -7.02 -13.99
CA LYS A 34 -8.98 -6.48 -13.96
C LYS A 34 -9.64 -6.76 -12.62
N VAL A 35 -10.48 -5.82 -12.18
CA VAL A 35 -11.33 -5.95 -11.00
C VAL A 35 -12.78 -5.75 -11.40
N GLU A 36 -13.65 -6.63 -10.95
CA GLU A 36 -15.11 -6.47 -11.03
C GLU A 36 -15.70 -6.63 -9.63
N THR A 37 -16.68 -5.80 -9.29
CA THR A 37 -17.38 -5.91 -8.01
C THR A 37 -18.88 -6.04 -8.20
N ALA A 38 -19.50 -6.87 -7.37
CA ALA A 38 -20.95 -7.07 -7.39
C ALA A 38 -21.46 -7.32 -5.99
N PHE A 39 -22.56 -6.67 -5.62
CA PHE A 39 -23.21 -6.96 -4.36
C PHE A 39 -24.07 -8.23 -4.47
N VAL A 40 -23.90 -9.15 -3.53
CA VAL A 40 -24.63 -10.41 -3.47
C VAL A 40 -25.71 -10.30 -2.40
N ASN A 41 -26.94 -10.07 -2.85
CA ASN A 41 -28.11 -9.83 -2.00
C ASN A 41 -28.45 -11.00 -1.07
N ASN A 42 -28.33 -12.25 -1.53
CA ASN A 42 -28.82 -13.41 -0.76
C ASN A 42 -28.07 -13.63 0.55
N GLU A 43 -26.77 -13.30 0.59
CA GLU A 43 -25.90 -13.52 1.74
C GLU A 43 -25.28 -12.21 2.25
N ASN A 44 -25.73 -11.06 1.75
CA ASN A 44 -25.30 -9.70 2.13
C ASN A 44 -23.78 -9.54 2.19
N TYR A 45 -23.11 -9.63 1.04
CA TYR A 45 -21.68 -9.37 0.94
C TYR A 45 -21.30 -8.75 -0.41
N TRP A 46 -20.15 -8.10 -0.47
CA TRP A 46 -19.56 -7.64 -1.73
C TRP A 46 -18.66 -8.72 -2.31
N SER A 47 -18.96 -9.16 -3.52
CA SER A 47 -18.07 -9.98 -4.33
C SER A 47 -17.05 -9.09 -5.01
N VAL A 48 -15.77 -9.43 -4.88
CA VAL A 48 -14.66 -8.80 -5.61
C VAL A 48 -14.01 -9.89 -6.46
N VAL A 49 -14.17 -9.79 -7.77
CA VAL A 49 -13.59 -10.71 -8.76
C VAL A 49 -12.32 -10.07 -9.30
N LEU A 50 -11.19 -10.73 -9.09
CA LEU A 50 -9.88 -10.32 -9.53
C LEU A 50 -9.40 -11.24 -10.66
N TYR A 51 -9.05 -10.64 -11.79
CA TYR A 51 -8.33 -11.30 -12.87
C TYR A 51 -6.87 -10.92 -12.70
N PHE A 52 -5.98 -11.91 -12.64
CA PHE A 52 -4.59 -11.70 -12.24
C PHE A 52 -3.64 -12.67 -12.93
N ASP A 53 -2.37 -12.30 -13.01
CA ASP A 53 -1.27 -13.22 -13.23
C ASP A 53 -0.49 -13.38 -11.92
N GLU A 54 -0.11 -14.62 -11.60
CA GLU A 54 0.73 -14.91 -10.42
C GLU A 54 2.13 -14.34 -10.66
N LEU A 55 2.59 -13.51 -9.73
CA LEU A 55 4.01 -13.17 -9.68
C LEU A 55 4.74 -14.45 -9.29
N LYS A 56 5.51 -15.03 -10.23
CA LYS A 56 6.35 -16.18 -9.91
C LYS A 56 7.23 -15.79 -8.72
N PRO A 57 7.21 -16.53 -7.61
CA PRO A 57 8.19 -16.31 -6.55
C PRO A 57 9.57 -16.45 -7.20
N ILE A 58 10.48 -15.53 -6.90
CA ILE A 58 11.86 -15.55 -7.38
C ILE A 58 12.52 -16.81 -6.80
N GLN A 59 12.36 -17.93 -7.48
CA GLN A 59 13.08 -19.16 -7.25
C GLN A 59 13.98 -19.34 -8.47
N ASN A 60 15.28 -19.36 -8.19
CA ASN A 60 16.41 -19.54 -9.10
C ASN A 60 16.92 -18.26 -9.78
N ALA A 61 17.75 -17.54 -9.02
CA ALA A 61 18.82 -16.71 -9.56
C ALA A 61 19.80 -17.61 -10.34
N ASN A 62 19.56 -17.77 -11.65
CA ASN A 62 20.62 -18.13 -12.59
C ASN A 62 20.95 -16.88 -13.41
N ILE A 63 22.22 -16.49 -13.27
CA ILE A 63 22.89 -15.31 -13.78
C ILE A 63 22.67 -15.16 -15.30
N THR A 64 21.97 -14.10 -15.71
CA THR A 64 22.31 -13.35 -16.91
C THR A 64 22.05 -11.86 -16.65
N VAL A 65 23.10 -11.08 -16.86
CA VAL A 65 23.24 -9.65 -16.59
C VAL A 65 22.05 -8.84 -17.12
N LYS A 66 21.24 -8.29 -16.21
CA LYS A 66 20.44 -7.04 -16.34
C LYS A 66 19.99 -6.62 -14.93
N GLU A 67 20.13 -5.34 -14.63
CA GLU A 67 20.18 -4.66 -13.32
C GLU A 67 19.15 -5.13 -12.25
N PRO A 68 19.52 -5.06 -10.95
CA PRO A 68 18.73 -5.64 -9.86
C PRO A 68 17.46 -4.81 -9.63
N LYS A 69 16.28 -5.43 -9.79
CA LYS A 69 15.04 -4.84 -9.26
C LYS A 69 15.08 -4.94 -7.73
N ASN A 70 15.50 -3.84 -7.11
CA ASN A 70 15.64 -3.65 -5.67
C ASN A 70 14.39 -4.14 -4.91
N ALA A 71 14.63 -4.82 -3.80
CA ALA A 71 13.60 -5.01 -2.78
C ALA A 71 13.12 -3.62 -2.33
N LYS A 72 11.80 -3.38 -2.40
CA LYS A 72 11.21 -2.12 -1.94
C LYS A 72 11.51 -1.90 -0.46
N TYR A 73 11.87 -0.67 -0.10
CA TYR A 73 12.24 -0.29 1.24
C TYR A 73 11.07 -0.41 2.22
N SER A 74 11.33 -0.93 3.42
CA SER A 74 10.35 -1.09 4.48
C SER A 74 11.03 -1.00 5.84
N ALA A 75 10.55 -0.12 6.72
CA ALA A 75 11.15 0.13 8.04
C ALA A 75 10.76 -0.93 9.10
N GLU A 76 10.47 -2.17 8.69
CA GLU A 76 10.02 -3.23 9.61
C GLU A 76 11.19 -3.61 10.53
N ASN A 77 11.15 -3.13 11.78
CA ASN A 77 12.13 -3.32 12.88
C ASN A 77 13.22 -2.25 13.05
N ASP A 78 13.06 -1.08 12.43
CA ASP A 78 14.07 -0.02 12.52
C ASP A 78 13.81 1.00 13.64
N ILE A 79 14.86 1.36 14.38
CA ILE A 79 14.85 2.46 15.35
C ILE A 79 14.97 3.78 14.56
N LEU A 80 14.02 4.69 14.81
CA LEU A 80 14.01 6.02 14.20
C LEU A 80 14.88 6.97 15.02
N ASN A 81 15.68 7.81 14.36
CA ASN A 81 16.37 8.93 15.00
C ASN A 81 15.42 10.11 15.24
N ASN A 82 15.89 11.14 15.95
CA ASN A 82 15.06 12.29 16.32
C ASN A 82 14.45 13.03 15.11
N ASP A 83 15.17 13.14 14.00
CA ASP A 83 14.66 13.84 12.81
C ASP A 83 13.62 12.98 12.08
N GLU A 84 13.85 11.68 11.99
CA GLU A 84 12.88 10.73 11.44
C GLU A 84 11.60 10.65 12.29
N ILE A 85 11.70 10.79 13.61
CA ILE A 85 10.54 10.88 14.51
C ILE A 85 9.71 12.13 14.21
N LYS A 86 10.35 13.30 14.05
CA LYS A 86 9.65 14.55 13.71
C LYS A 86 8.91 14.44 12.38
N ILE A 87 9.57 13.87 11.37
CA ILE A 87 8.96 13.61 10.06
C ILE A 87 7.75 12.68 10.21
N LEU A 88 7.90 11.59 10.95
CA LEU A 88 6.81 10.64 11.18
C LEU A 88 5.61 11.30 11.89
N GLU A 89 5.85 12.20 12.85
CA GLU A 89 4.80 12.93 13.55
C GLU A 89 4.06 13.89 12.61
N ALA A 90 4.78 14.64 11.77
CA ALA A 90 4.17 15.53 10.78
C ALA A 90 3.35 14.75 9.75
N LEU A 91 3.88 13.63 9.24
CA LEU A 91 3.15 12.75 8.32
C LEU A 91 1.91 12.13 8.96
N LYS A 92 1.94 11.80 10.26
CA LYS A 92 0.77 11.30 10.99
C LYS A 92 -0.30 12.38 11.13
N LEU A 93 0.10 13.62 11.41
CA LEU A 93 -0.80 14.76 11.52
C LEU A 93 -1.50 15.02 10.17
N TRP A 94 -0.71 15.20 9.11
CA TRP A 94 -1.22 15.36 7.75
C TRP A 94 -2.18 14.24 7.35
N ARG A 95 -1.81 12.97 7.61
CA ARG A 95 -2.67 11.83 7.30
C ARG A 95 -4.01 11.93 8.03
N SER A 96 -4.01 12.37 9.29
CA SER A 96 -5.24 12.53 10.07
C SER A 96 -6.14 13.62 9.49
N GLU A 97 -5.56 14.74 9.07
CA GLU A 97 -6.28 15.84 8.46
C GLU A 97 -6.86 15.42 7.11
N LYS A 98 -6.04 14.78 6.25
CA LYS A 98 -6.47 14.30 4.94
C LYS A 98 -7.58 13.24 5.03
N ALA A 99 -7.44 12.31 5.96
CA ALA A 99 -8.45 11.30 6.26
C ALA A 99 -9.78 11.95 6.66
N LYS A 100 -9.73 12.99 7.50
CA LYS A 100 -10.93 13.74 7.92
C LYS A 100 -11.56 14.51 6.75
N GLU A 101 -10.76 15.17 5.92
CA GLU A 101 -11.24 15.89 4.73
C GLU A 101 -11.95 14.96 3.73
N GLN A 102 -11.39 13.77 3.51
CA GLN A 102 -11.92 12.79 2.57
C GLN A 102 -12.98 11.87 3.20
N ASN A 103 -13.27 12.04 4.49
CA ASN A 103 -14.13 11.16 5.28
C ASN A 103 -13.74 9.67 5.14
N LEU A 104 -12.43 9.39 5.14
CA LEU A 104 -11.85 8.06 5.01
C LEU A 104 -11.11 7.68 6.30
N PRO A 105 -11.00 6.39 6.62
CA PRO A 105 -10.09 5.93 7.65
C PRO A 105 -8.63 6.28 7.32
N THR A 106 -7.83 6.65 8.32
CA THR A 106 -6.43 7.08 8.14
C THR A 106 -5.56 6.07 7.41
N TYR A 107 -5.75 4.78 7.69
CA TYR A 107 -5.00 3.70 7.03
C TYR A 107 -5.22 3.63 5.52
N PHE A 108 -6.33 4.18 5.01
CA PHE A 108 -6.66 4.20 3.58
C PHE A 108 -5.77 5.20 2.82
N ILE A 109 -5.39 6.30 3.48
CA ILE A 109 -4.44 7.27 2.96
C ILE A 109 -3.02 6.67 3.00
N ALA A 110 -2.56 6.27 4.19
CA ALA A 110 -1.29 5.59 4.37
C ALA A 110 -1.24 4.77 5.67
N THR A 111 -0.62 3.60 5.66
CA THR A 111 -0.43 2.79 6.86
C THR A 111 0.68 3.35 7.76
N ASN A 112 0.72 2.95 9.03
CA ASN A 112 1.80 3.36 9.94
C ASN A 112 3.18 2.89 9.44
N LYS A 113 3.24 1.70 8.80
CA LYS A 113 4.46 1.16 8.21
C LYS A 113 4.94 1.99 7.03
N GLU A 114 4.00 2.38 6.17
CA GLU A 114 4.26 3.26 5.03
C GLU A 114 4.82 4.61 5.49
N LEU A 115 4.19 5.27 6.47
CA LEU A 115 4.69 6.54 7.01
C LEU A 115 6.07 6.42 7.66
N ALA A 116 6.33 5.37 8.44
CA ALA A 116 7.64 5.12 9.03
C ALA A 116 8.71 4.87 7.95
N SER A 117 8.33 4.18 6.87
CA SER A 117 9.22 3.92 5.74
C SER A 117 9.52 5.20 4.96
N VAL A 118 8.53 6.09 4.76
CA VAL A 118 8.75 7.43 4.18
C VAL A 118 9.66 8.26 5.06
N ALA A 119 9.40 8.31 6.37
CA ALA A 119 10.17 9.12 7.30
C ALA A 119 11.66 8.72 7.33
N LYS A 120 11.94 7.43 7.18
CA LYS A 120 13.30 6.90 7.17
C LYS A 120 13.96 6.94 5.79
N TYR A 121 13.21 6.66 4.73
CA TYR A 121 13.72 6.66 3.36
C TYR A 121 13.95 8.09 2.83
N LYS A 122 13.15 9.06 3.29
CA LYS A 122 13.21 10.48 2.91
C LYS A 122 13.27 10.69 1.39
N PRO A 123 12.24 10.22 0.65
CA PRO A 123 12.19 10.42 -0.79
C PRO A 123 12.19 11.91 -1.12
N ALA A 124 12.99 12.32 -2.10
CA ALA A 124 13.07 13.67 -2.62
C ALA A 124 12.27 13.83 -3.92
N LYS A 125 11.76 12.72 -4.50
CA LYS A 125 10.99 12.74 -5.75
C LYS A 125 9.81 11.76 -5.72
N LYS A 126 8.80 12.01 -6.56
CA LYS A 126 7.59 11.16 -6.63
C LYS A 126 7.94 9.74 -7.07
N GLU A 127 8.95 9.57 -7.92
CA GLU A 127 9.40 8.25 -8.39
C GLU A 127 9.98 7.42 -7.24
N GLU A 128 10.65 8.05 -6.29
CA GLU A 128 11.28 7.39 -5.14
C GLU A 128 10.23 6.86 -4.14
N LEU A 129 9.02 7.43 -4.13
CA LEU A 129 7.90 6.87 -3.37
C LEU A 129 7.50 5.47 -3.89
N LEU A 130 7.73 5.14 -5.16
CA LEU A 130 7.46 3.79 -5.69
C LEU A 130 8.36 2.72 -5.08
N ASP A 131 9.53 3.13 -4.59
CA ASP A 131 10.50 2.24 -3.94
C ASP A 131 10.11 1.92 -2.51
N ILE A 132 9.11 2.60 -1.94
CA ILE A 132 8.57 2.31 -0.61
C ILE A 132 7.50 1.21 -0.71
N LYS A 133 7.64 0.18 0.12
CA LYS A 133 6.66 -0.91 0.20
C LYS A 133 5.30 -0.37 0.65
N GLY A 134 4.25 -0.65 -0.14
CA GLY A 134 2.87 -0.18 0.12
C GLY A 134 2.48 1.11 -0.60
N PHE A 135 3.45 1.86 -1.14
CA PHE A 135 3.16 3.01 -2.01
C PHE A 135 2.98 2.55 -3.47
N GLY A 136 1.72 2.54 -3.91
CA GLY A 136 1.32 2.29 -5.29
C GLY A 136 1.08 3.59 -6.07
N LYS A 137 1.01 3.48 -7.40
CA LYS A 137 0.80 4.62 -8.32
C LYS A 137 -0.36 5.52 -7.90
N HIS A 138 -1.48 4.94 -7.48
CA HIS A 138 -2.66 5.70 -7.04
C HIS A 138 -2.37 6.57 -5.81
N LYS A 139 -1.71 6.05 -4.77
CA LYS A 139 -1.35 6.86 -3.58
C LYS A 139 -0.35 7.96 -3.94
N ILE A 140 0.59 7.68 -4.84
CA ILE A 140 1.61 8.65 -5.26
C ILE A 140 0.99 9.78 -6.08
N GLU A 141 0.04 9.45 -6.97
CA GLU A 141 -0.68 10.44 -7.76
C GLU A 141 -1.54 11.36 -6.88
N ASN A 142 -2.24 10.80 -5.89
CA ASN A 142 -3.14 11.57 -5.03
C ASN A 142 -2.45 12.28 -3.87
N TYR A 143 -1.36 11.74 -3.34
CA TYR A 143 -0.76 12.20 -2.07
C TYR A 143 0.75 12.42 -2.13
N GLY A 144 1.41 12.00 -3.20
CA GLY A 144 2.87 12.03 -3.27
C GLY A 144 3.45 13.44 -3.23
N GLU A 145 2.74 14.43 -3.75
CA GLU A 145 3.18 15.84 -3.71
C GLU A 145 3.16 16.40 -2.30
N GLU A 146 2.05 16.24 -1.58
CA GLU A 146 1.90 16.70 -0.19
C GLU A 146 2.91 16.03 0.74
N ILE A 147 3.19 14.74 0.51
CA ILE A 147 4.20 14.00 1.29
C ILE A 147 5.59 14.60 1.07
N LEU A 148 5.96 14.93 -0.16
CA LEU A 148 7.27 15.53 -0.47
C LEU A 148 7.38 16.94 0.13
N GLU A 149 6.31 17.73 0.06
CA GLU A 149 6.28 19.07 0.66
C GLU A 149 6.49 19.02 2.19
N ILE A 150 5.87 18.05 2.88
CA ILE A 150 6.10 17.83 4.31
C ILE A 150 7.56 17.48 4.59
N LEU A 151 8.16 16.63 3.75
CA LEU A 151 9.56 16.22 3.90
C LEU A 151 10.54 17.38 3.69
N GLU A 152 10.23 18.33 2.80
CA GLU A 152 11.03 19.53 2.57
C GLU A 152 10.86 20.58 3.69
N SER A 153 9.71 20.57 4.39
CA SER A 153 9.37 21.57 5.41
C SER A 153 9.99 21.35 6.80
N ILE A 154 10.64 20.19 7.02
CA ILE A 154 11.17 19.74 8.32
C ILE A 154 12.69 19.70 8.28
#